data_AF-A0A1W1XSJ7-F1
#
_entry.id   AF-A0A1W1XSJ7-F1
#
_cell.length_a   1.000
_cell.length_b   1.000
_cell.length_c   1.000
_cell.angle_alpha   90.00
_cell.angle_beta   90.00
_cell.angle_gamma   90.00
#
_symmetry.space_group_name_H-M   'P 1'
#
loop_
_entity.id
_entity.type
_entity.pdbx_description
1 polymer ?
#
loop_
_entity_poly.entity_id
_entity_poly.type
_entity_poly.pdbx_seq_one_letter_code
_entity_poly.pdbx_strand_id
1 'polypeptide(L)' 'MVNETTSFNGDITVKDSNGVDTMVAYLSATLDEKNENLNINMNVTNKELLNANAADAKSQYDEFETAVKSRAKDLGYVVF' A
#
# COMPACT_ATOMS: atom_id res chain seq x y z
N MET A 1 -23.51 12.85 -9.15
CA MET A 1 -22.23 12.30 -8.67
C MET A 1 -21.94 11.07 -9.48
N VAL A 2 -20.79 11.05 -10.17
CA VAL A 2 -20.30 9.86 -10.86
C VAL A 2 -19.67 8.97 -9.80
N ASN A 3 -19.91 7.66 -9.83
CA ASN A 3 -19.20 6.72 -8.97
C ASN A 3 -17.71 6.75 -9.34
N GLU A 4 -16.87 7.39 -8.55
CA GLU A 4 -15.43 7.33 -8.74
C GLU A 4 -14.84 6.26 -7.82
N THR A 5 -14.41 5.16 -8.44
CA THR A 5 -13.50 4.22 -7.78
C THR A 5 -12.08 4.68 -8.07
N THR A 6 -11.32 5.03 -7.03
CA THR A 6 -9.90 5.35 -7.15
C THR A 6 -9.08 4.13 -6.80
N SER A 7 -8.07 3.80 -7.61
CA SER A 7 -7.17 2.67 -7.36
C SER A 7 -5.73 3.16 -7.17
N PHE A 8 -5.01 2.52 -6.24
CA PHE A 8 -3.61 2.75 -5.94
C PHE A 8 -2.85 1.45 -6.11
N ASN A 9 -1.61 1.54 -6.59
CA ASN A 9 -0.69 0.42 -6.62
C ASN A 9 0.66 0.89 -6.10
N GLY A 10 1.39 -0.02 -5.47
CA GLY A 10 2.76 0.20 -5.00
C GLY A 10 3.50 -1.11 -4.90
N ASP A 11 4.81 -1.03 -4.75
CA ASP A 11 5.68 -2.15 -4.45
C ASP A 11 6.41 -1.90 -3.13
N ILE A 12 6.78 -2.99 -2.48
CA ILE A 12 7.75 -2.97 -1.38
C ILE A 12 9.01 -3.60 -1.91
N THR A 13 10.09 -2.82 -1.91
CA THR A 13 11.39 -3.22 -2.42
C THR A 13 12.45 -3.03 -1.34
N VAL A 14 13.26 -4.06 -1.11
CA VAL A 14 14.33 -4.06 -0.09
C VAL A 14 15.62 -4.59 -0.67
N LYS A 15 16.75 -4.30 -0.01
CA LYS A 15 18.07 -4.80 -0.41
C LYS A 15 18.21 -6.29 -0.07
N ASP A 16 18.63 -7.08 -1.05
CA ASP A 16 19.03 -8.48 -0.83
C ASP A 16 20.45 -8.58 -0.21
N SER A 17 20.94 -9.80 0.01
CA SER A 17 22.28 -10.04 0.55
C SER A 17 23.43 -9.56 -0.35
N ASN A 18 23.13 -9.22 -1.61
CA ASN A 18 24.10 -8.69 -2.59
C ASN A 18 23.98 -7.18 -2.76
N GLY A 19 23.09 -6.51 -2.01
CA GLY A 19 22.83 -5.08 -2.13
C GLY A 19 21.96 -4.69 -3.34
N VAL A 20 21.26 -5.65 -3.93
CA VAL A 20 20.35 -5.45 -5.07
C VAL A 20 18.94 -5.20 -4.56
N ASP A 21 18.27 -4.19 -5.11
CA ASP A 21 16.87 -3.91 -4.82
C ASP A 21 15.99 -5.04 -5.37
N THR A 22 15.31 -5.72 -4.45
CA THR A 22 14.43 -6.85 -4.73
C THR A 22 13.04 -6.56 -4.22
N MET A 23 12.06 -6.66 -5.09
CA MET A 23 10.66 -6.53 -4.72
C MET A 23 10.20 -7.74 -3.92
N VAL A 24 9.64 -7.49 -2.75
CA VAL A 24 9.21 -8.50 -1.78
C VAL A 24 7.70 -8.54 -1.58
N ALA A 25 6.99 -7.48 -1.96
CA ALA A 25 5.53 -7.47 -1.97
C ALA A 25 4.97 -6.47 -3.01
N TYR A 26 3.74 -6.74 -3.45
CA TYR A 26 2.91 -5.80 -4.19
C TYR A 26 1.80 -5.28 -3.28
N LEU A 27 1.51 -3.99 -3.38
CA LEU A 27 0.40 -3.32 -2.71
C LEU A 27 -0.61 -2.85 -3.74
N SER A 28 -1.89 -3.05 -3.44
CA SER A 28 -3.00 -2.53 -4.22
C SER A 28 -4.05 -1.99 -3.27
N ALA A 29 -4.63 -0.84 -3.57
CA ALA A 29 -5.76 -0.32 -2.82
C ALA A 29 -6.88 0.18 -3.71
N THR A 30 -8.11 0.11 -3.21
CA THR A 30 -9.30 0.65 -3.89
C THR A 30 -10.12 1.47 -2.91
N LEU A 31 -10.53 2.65 -3.34
CA LEU A 31 -11.46 3.54 -2.66
C LEU A 31 -12.75 3.65 -3.48
N ASP A 32 -13.89 3.27 -2.90
CA ASP A 32 -15.23 3.50 -3.47
C ASP A 32 -15.93 4.60 -2.67
N GLU A 33 -15.92 5.81 -3.24
CA GLU A 33 -16.47 7.03 -2.63
C GLU A 33 -17.95 6.89 -2.27
N LYS A 34 -18.73 6.11 -3.04
CA LYS A 34 -20.17 5.99 -2.80
C LYS A 34 -20.49 5.28 -1.48
N ASN A 35 -19.67 4.30 -1.12
CA ASN A 35 -19.92 3.40 -0.01
C ASN A 35 -18.88 3.55 1.11
N GLU A 36 -17.98 4.54 1.00
CA GLU A 36 -16.81 4.71 1.88
C GLU A 36 -16.00 3.41 2.04
N ASN A 37 -15.93 2.58 1.00
CA ASN A 37 -15.19 1.33 1.06
C ASN A 37 -13.71 1.62 0.80
N LEU A 38 -12.85 1.15 1.70
CA LEU A 38 -11.39 1.15 1.54
C LEU A 38 -10.90 -0.28 1.71
N ASN A 39 -10.20 -0.77 0.69
CA ASN A 39 -9.48 -2.04 0.77
C ASN A 39 -8.02 -1.79 0.41
N ILE A 40 -7.09 -2.22 1.26
CA ILE A 40 -5.67 -2.34 0.96
C ILE A 40 -5.33 -3.83 1.00
N ASN A 41 -4.80 -4.35 -0.10
CA ASN A 41 -4.33 -5.71 -0.22
C ASN A 41 -2.82 -5.74 -0.46
N MET A 42 -2.11 -6.59 0.27
CA MET A 42 -0.69 -6.86 0.11
C MET A 42 -0.50 -8.31 -0.36
N ASN A 43 0.23 -8.49 -1.45
CA ASN A 43 0.66 -9.79 -1.93
C ASN A 43 2.17 -9.95 -1.73
N VAL A 44 2.57 -10.78 -0.77
CA VAL A 44 3.97 -11.03 -0.46
C VAL A 44 4.54 -12.09 -1.40
N THR A 45 5.58 -11.72 -2.14
CA THR A 45 6.27 -12.60 -3.10
C THR A 45 7.53 -13.25 -2.51
N ASN A 46 8.17 -12.61 -1.53
CA ASN A 46 9.35 -13.15 -0.86
C ASN A 46 9.29 -12.87 0.65
N LYS A 47 8.70 -13.82 1.39
CA LYS A 47 8.46 -13.71 2.84
C LYS A 47 9.75 -13.65 3.66
N GLU A 48 10.77 -14.40 3.27
CA GLU A 48 12.03 -14.46 4.02
C GLU A 48 12.73 -13.11 3.99
N LEU A 49 12.86 -12.52 2.80
CA LEU A 49 13.52 -11.24 2.63
C LEU A 49 12.70 -10.09 3.23
N LEU A 50 11.37 -10.15 3.15
CA LEU A 50 10.46 -9.22 3.83
C LEU A 50 10.70 -9.23 5.35
N ASN A 51 10.77 -10.41 5.96
CA ASN A 51 10.95 -10.56 7.41
C ASN A 51 12.35 -10.10 7.85
N ALA A 52 13.38 -10.36 7.04
CA ALA A 52 14.74 -9.90 7.33
C ALA A 52 14.87 -8.37 7.30
N ASN A 53 14.04 -7.68 6.49
CA ASN A 53 14.03 -6.23 6.31
C ASN A 53 12.72 -5.59 6.79
N ALA A 54 12.12 -6.14 7.86
CA ALA A 54 10.77 -5.78 8.28
C ALA A 54 10.58 -4.29 8.59
N ALA A 55 11.62 -3.61 9.09
CA ALA A 55 11.55 -2.17 9.39
C ALA A 55 11.39 -1.33 8.11
N ASP A 56 12.22 -1.57 7.10
CA ASP A 56 12.19 -0.86 5.82
C ASP A 56 10.90 -1.17 5.07
N ALA A 57 10.49 -2.44 5.06
CA ALA A 57 9.23 -2.87 4.46
C ALA A 57 8.01 -2.22 5.14
N LYS A 58 8.04 -2.12 6.48
CA LYS A 58 6.98 -1.45 7.24
C LYS A 58 6.92 0.04 6.90
N SER A 59 8.06 0.72 6.79
CA SER A 59 8.10 2.15 6.42
C SER A 59 7.43 2.38 5.07
N GLN A 60 7.75 1.56 4.06
CA GLN A 60 7.14 1.67 2.73
C GLN A 60 5.63 1.37 2.74
N TYR A 61 5.19 0.40 3.54
CA TYR A 61 3.76 0.14 3.73
C TYR A 61 3.05 1.32 4.39
N ASP A 62 3.63 1.90 5.45
CA ASP A 62 3.03 3.03 6.18
C ASP A 62 2.94 4.27 5.27
N GLU A 63 3.93 4.50 4.41
CA GLU A 63 3.90 5.57 3.40
C GLU A 63 2.76 5.35 2.39
N PHE A 64 2.62 4.13 1.87
CA PHE A 64 1.52 3.76 0.97
C PHE A 64 0.15 3.93 1.65
N GLU A 65 -0.01 3.41 2.86
CA GLU A 65 -1.24 3.52 3.64
C GLU A 65 -1.59 4.99 3.92
N THR A 66 -0.60 5.82 4.25
CA THR A 66 -0.79 7.25 4.48
C THR A 66 -1.28 7.94 3.21
N ALA A 67 -0.72 7.62 2.03
CA ALA A 67 -1.16 8.18 0.76
C ALA A 67 -2.61 7.79 0.43
N VAL A 68 -2.98 6.51 0.63
CA VAL A 68 -4.36 6.03 0.42
C VAL A 68 -5.34 6.73 1.36
N LYS A 69 -5.00 6.84 2.65
CA LYS A 69 -5.85 7.50 3.65
C LYS A 69 -5.97 9.00 3.40
N SER A 70 -4.90 9.67 2.98
CA SER A 70 -4.94 11.07 2.59
C SER A 70 -5.91 11.29 1.43
N ARG A 71 -5.90 10.42 0.41
CA ARG A 71 -6.88 10.51 -0.67
C ARG A 71 -8.29 10.25 -0.18
N ALA A 72 -8.49 9.26 0.68
CA ALA A 72 -9.81 8.96 1.25
C ALA A 72 -10.39 10.18 1.98
N LYS A 73 -9.56 10.90 2.74
CA LYS A 73 -9.94 12.16 3.37
C LYS A 73 -10.32 13.24 2.36
N ASP A 74 -9.55 13.39 1.29
CA ASP A 74 -9.87 14.35 0.21
C ASP A 74 -11.18 14.00 -0.52
N LEU A 75 -11.57 12.72 -0.52
CA LEU A 75 -12.84 12.21 -1.04
C LEU A 75 -14.00 12.30 -0.03
N GLY A 76 -13.74 12.78 1.20
CA GLY A 76 -14.77 13.01 2.21
C GLY A 76 -15.03 11.85 3.17
N TYR A 77 -14.17 10.83 3.20
CA TYR A 77 -14.28 9.74 4.18
C TYR A 77 -14.10 10.30 5.60
N VAL A 78 -15.10 10.13 6.46
CA VAL A 78 -15.14 10.78 7.78
C VAL A 78 -14.26 10.12 8.85
N VAL A 79 -13.73 8.93 8.56
CA VAL A 79 -12.97 8.11 9.51
C VAL A 79 -11.44 8.30 9.43
N PHE A 80 -10.92 9.12 8.49
CA PHE A 80 -9.49 9.34 8.24
C PHE A 80 -9.08 10.83 8.26
#